data_AF-A0A2W5TB71-F1
#
_entry.id   AF-A0A2W5TB71-F1
#
_cell.length_a   1.000
_cell.length_b   1.000
_cell.length_c   1.000
_cell.angle_alpha   90.00
_cell.angle_beta   90.00
_cell.angle_gamma   90.00
#
_symmetry.space_group_name_H-M   'P 1'
#
loop_
_entity.id
_entity.type
_entity.pdbx_description
1 polymer ?
#
loop_
_entity_poly.entity_id
_entity_poly.type
_entity_poly.pdbx_seq_one_letter_code
_entity_poly.pdbx_strand_id
1 'polypeptide(L)'
;MAKFDAVIQRGLKALALATQHAAVLGPRLPAGHVAALHANLTQLGAAVPGQKAIRAEAQQAAQSQKETFKKLVALLSALRTSVKHDEDANEADKKAWGVGTKLDVESPGRTLAAAQSVLKVARAKPERAAMLGVIADDVAKLEALYAAAVAADDDENVKRANAPLSTKARNALQAKVNAAVRKIAGTGIVAFALDAPVRADFEALLARG
;
A
#
# COMPACT_ATOMS: atom_id res chain seq x y z
N MET A 1 -13.86 -7.17 -3.73
CA MET A 1 -14.23 -6.84 -2.34
C MET A 1 -15.37 -7.70 -1.80
N ALA A 2 -16.36 -8.07 -2.62
CA ALA A 2 -17.50 -8.93 -2.24
C ALA A 2 -17.16 -10.21 -1.43
N LYS A 3 -15.96 -10.77 -1.62
CA LYS A 3 -15.54 -12.03 -0.96
C LYS A 3 -15.36 -11.92 0.56
N PHE A 4 -14.99 -10.76 1.12
CA PHE A 4 -14.80 -10.60 2.57
C PHE A 4 -16.10 -10.25 3.28
N ASP A 5 -16.91 -9.37 2.70
CA ASP A 5 -18.24 -9.03 3.22
C ASP A 5 -19.12 -10.28 3.29
N ALA A 6 -19.08 -11.14 2.27
CA ALA A 6 -19.76 -12.43 2.27
C ALA A 6 -19.26 -13.39 3.37
N VAL A 7 -17.97 -13.37 3.72
CA VAL A 7 -17.42 -14.18 4.82
C VAL A 7 -17.85 -13.64 6.17
N ILE A 8 -17.83 -12.31 6.37
CA ILE A 8 -18.30 -11.67 7.60
C ILE A 8 -19.78 -11.96 7.82
N GLN A 9 -20.62 -11.77 6.81
CA GLN A 9 -22.07 -12.03 6.90
C GLN A 9 -22.36 -13.50 7.23
N ARG A 10 -21.64 -14.44 6.59
CA ARG A 10 -21.77 -15.87 6.88
C ARG A 10 -21.30 -16.22 8.29
N GLY A 11 -20.22 -15.61 8.76
CA GLY A 11 -19.74 -15.77 10.13
C GLY A 11 -20.70 -15.22 11.17
N LEU A 12 -21.31 -14.06 10.92
CA LEU A 12 -22.35 -13.49 11.79
C LEU A 12 -23.59 -14.40 11.87
N LYS A 13 -24.04 -14.96 10.74
CA LYS A 13 -25.12 -15.95 10.71
C LYS A 13 -24.78 -17.20 11.51
N ALA A 14 -23.57 -17.75 11.33
CA ALA A 14 -23.10 -18.91 12.10
C ALA A 14 -23.02 -18.62 13.60
N LEU A 15 -22.57 -17.42 13.98
CA LEU A 15 -22.51 -16.98 15.37
C LEU A 15 -23.92 -16.86 15.97
N ALA A 16 -24.88 -16.29 15.24
CA ALA A 16 -26.27 -16.18 15.67
C ALA A 16 -26.89 -17.57 15.91
N LEU A 17 -26.74 -18.50 14.96
CA LEU A 17 -27.22 -19.88 15.10
C LEU A 17 -26.55 -20.62 16.26
N ALA A 18 -25.23 -20.46 16.43
CA ALA A 18 -24.51 -21.06 17.54
C ALA A 18 -24.97 -20.53 18.91
N THR A 19 -25.35 -19.25 18.98
CA THR A 19 -25.84 -18.62 20.20
C THR A 19 -27.29 -19.03 20.49
N GLN A 20 -28.15 -19.03 19.48
CA GLN A 20 -29.56 -19.44 19.58
C GLN A 20 -29.69 -20.90 20.04
N HIS A 21 -28.83 -21.77 19.54
CA HIS A 21 -28.85 -23.21 19.85
C HIS A 21 -27.73 -23.65 20.81
N ALA A 22 -27.27 -22.74 21.69
CA ALA A 22 -26.12 -22.98 22.56
C ALA A 22 -26.26 -24.21 23.46
N ALA A 23 -27.47 -24.51 23.96
CA ALA A 23 -27.71 -25.69 24.81
C ALA A 23 -27.44 -27.01 24.08
N VAL A 24 -27.76 -27.07 22.78
CA VAL A 24 -27.62 -28.27 21.95
C VAL A 24 -26.20 -28.37 21.35
N LEU A 25 -25.65 -27.23 20.93
CA LEU A 25 -24.35 -27.17 20.26
C LEU A 25 -23.16 -27.10 21.21
N GLY A 26 -23.34 -26.53 22.40
CA GLY A 26 -22.28 -26.32 23.40
C GLY A 26 -21.49 -27.60 23.72
N PRO A 27 -22.14 -28.73 24.02
CA PRO A 27 -21.44 -30.00 24.29
C PRO A 27 -20.72 -30.60 23.07
N ARG A 28 -21.08 -30.17 21.85
CA ARG A 28 -20.57 -30.71 20.59
C ARG A 28 -19.48 -29.83 19.95
N LEU A 29 -19.35 -28.59 20.41
CA LEU A 29 -18.33 -27.65 19.96
C LEU A 29 -17.16 -27.64 20.95
N PRO A 30 -15.92 -27.44 20.48
CA PRO A 30 -14.80 -27.21 21.38
C PRO A 30 -15.07 -26.01 22.29
N ALA A 31 -14.59 -26.08 23.53
CA ALA A 31 -14.70 -24.97 24.47
C ALA A 31 -14.11 -23.68 23.88
N GLY A 32 -14.80 -22.56 24.05
CA GLY A 32 -14.36 -21.25 23.55
C GLY A 32 -14.49 -21.05 22.03
N HIS A 33 -14.99 -22.02 21.26
CA HIS A 33 -15.06 -21.92 19.79
C HIS A 33 -15.95 -20.75 19.31
N VAL A 34 -17.09 -20.53 19.96
CA VAL A 34 -18.03 -19.43 19.65
C VAL A 34 -17.41 -18.07 19.98
N ALA A 35 -16.74 -17.95 21.13
CA ALA A 35 -16.03 -16.74 21.52
C ALA A 35 -14.87 -16.42 20.56
N ALA A 36 -14.12 -17.44 20.14
CA ALA A 36 -13.06 -17.29 19.14
C ALA A 36 -13.60 -16.84 17.78
N LEU A 37 -14.76 -17.36 17.33
CA LEU A 37 -15.42 -16.88 16.11
C LEU A 37 -15.79 -15.40 16.22
N HIS A 38 -16.41 -14.99 17.32
CA HIS A 38 -16.76 -13.58 17.57
C HIS A 38 -15.52 -12.68 17.50
N ALA A 39 -14.45 -13.02 18.23
CA ALA A 39 -13.20 -12.27 18.22
C ALA A 39 -12.58 -12.17 16.80
N ASN A 40 -12.56 -13.29 16.06
CA ASN A 40 -12.06 -13.29 14.68
C ASN A 40 -12.91 -12.41 13.75
N LEU A 41 -14.23 -12.37 13.93
CA LEU A 41 -15.13 -11.50 13.15
C LEU A 41 -14.94 -10.03 13.47
N THR A 42 -14.77 -9.66 14.75
CA THR A 42 -14.45 -8.30 15.15
C THR A 42 -13.13 -7.85 14.53
N GLN A 43 -12.09 -8.68 14.60
CA GLN A 43 -10.78 -8.39 14.00
C GLN A 43 -10.86 -8.28 12.46
N LEU A 44 -11.58 -9.19 11.81
CA LEU A 44 -11.76 -9.15 10.36
C LEU A 44 -12.57 -7.93 9.90
N GLY A 45 -13.62 -7.56 10.65
CA GLY A 45 -14.43 -6.37 10.40
C GLY A 45 -13.64 -5.07 10.57
N ALA A 46 -12.77 -4.98 11.58
CA ALA A 46 -11.88 -3.84 11.78
C ALA A 46 -10.76 -3.77 10.72
N ALA A 47 -10.28 -4.92 10.22
CA ALA A 47 -9.22 -4.97 9.23
C ALA A 47 -9.65 -4.47 7.84
N VAL A 48 -10.93 -4.58 7.46
CA VAL A 48 -11.39 -4.21 6.11
C VAL A 48 -11.34 -2.68 5.85
N PRO A 49 -11.87 -1.81 6.73
CA PRO A 49 -11.76 -0.35 6.57
C PRO A 49 -10.31 0.15 6.65
N GLY A 50 -9.53 -0.33 7.63
CA GLY A 50 -8.12 0.07 7.78
C GLY A 50 -7.27 -0.25 6.54
N GLN A 51 -7.60 -1.33 5.82
CA GLN A 51 -6.92 -1.68 4.57
C GLN A 51 -7.31 -0.84 3.37
N LYS A 52 -8.55 -0.35 3.31
CA LYS A 52 -8.93 0.62 2.29
C LYS A 52 -8.15 1.92 2.46
N ALA A 53 -8.04 2.39 3.71
CA ALA A 53 -7.25 3.57 4.06
C ALA A 53 -5.78 3.37 3.68
N ILE A 54 -5.13 2.29 4.15
CA ILE A 54 -3.71 2.01 3.83
C ILE A 54 -3.47 1.89 2.32
N ARG A 55 -4.37 1.26 1.57
CA ARG A 55 -4.23 1.16 0.11
C ARG A 55 -4.42 2.50 -0.58
N ALA A 56 -5.39 3.30 -0.15
CA ALA A 56 -5.60 4.65 -0.67
C ALA A 56 -4.40 5.55 -0.36
N GLU A 57 -3.86 5.49 0.86
CA GLU A 57 -2.67 6.22 1.29
C GLU A 57 -1.43 5.79 0.51
N ALA A 58 -1.24 4.49 0.25
CA ALA A 58 -0.13 4.00 -0.57
C ALA A 58 -0.26 4.43 -2.04
N GLN A 59 -1.48 4.43 -2.60
CA GLN A 59 -1.73 4.94 -3.95
C GLN A 59 -1.50 6.44 -4.06
N GLN A 60 -1.96 7.20 -3.07
CA GLN A 60 -1.74 8.63 -2.99
C GLN A 60 -0.24 8.94 -2.86
N ALA A 61 0.49 8.21 -2.01
CA ALA A 61 1.94 8.36 -1.86
C ALA A 61 2.68 8.10 -3.17
N ALA A 62 2.38 7.00 -3.86
CA ALA A 62 2.98 6.68 -5.15
C ALA A 62 2.68 7.76 -6.21
N GLN A 63 1.47 8.31 -6.23
CA GLN A 63 1.10 9.40 -7.12
C GLN A 63 1.86 10.69 -6.79
N SER A 64 1.94 11.07 -5.51
CA SER A 64 2.67 12.24 -5.04
C SER A 64 4.17 12.13 -5.32
N GLN A 65 4.77 10.96 -5.12
CA GLN A 65 6.15 10.66 -5.51
C GLN A 65 6.33 10.87 -7.02
N LYS A 66 5.49 10.24 -7.86
CA LYS A 66 5.56 10.39 -9.31
C LYS A 66 5.47 11.85 -9.76
N GLU A 67 4.58 12.64 -9.18
CA GLU A 67 4.45 14.07 -9.48
C GLU A 67 5.68 14.88 -9.07
N THR A 68 6.27 14.53 -7.93
CA THR A 68 7.49 15.18 -7.42
C THR A 68 8.69 14.87 -8.33
N PHE A 69 8.84 13.62 -8.73
CA PHE A 69 9.88 13.20 -9.68
C PHE A 69 9.68 13.81 -11.07
N LYS A 70 8.44 13.98 -11.55
CA LYS A 70 8.16 14.72 -12.80
C LYS A 70 8.69 16.17 -12.72
N LYS A 71 8.41 16.88 -11.62
CA LYS A 71 8.89 18.25 -11.42
C LYS A 71 10.41 18.31 -11.35
N LEU A 72 11.03 17.37 -10.63
CA LEU A 72 12.49 17.27 -10.52
C LEU A 72 13.15 17.00 -11.89
N VAL A 73 12.62 16.04 -12.66
CA VAL A 73 13.12 15.74 -14.01
C VAL A 73 12.94 16.93 -14.96
N ALA A 74 11.80 17.62 -14.89
CA ALA A 74 11.54 18.81 -15.70
C ALA A 74 12.59 19.92 -15.44
N LEU A 75 12.84 20.24 -14.17
CA LEU A 75 13.83 21.26 -13.81
C LEU A 75 15.26 20.83 -14.21
N LEU A 76 15.64 19.58 -13.94
CA LEU A 76 16.94 19.06 -14.37
C LEU A 76 17.12 19.10 -15.89
N SER A 77 16.06 18.80 -16.63
CA SER A 77 16.10 18.85 -18.09
C SER A 77 16.25 20.28 -18.59
N ALA A 78 15.57 21.25 -17.97
CA ALA A 78 15.70 22.67 -18.28
C ALA A 78 17.13 23.17 -18.03
N LEU A 79 17.69 22.88 -16.85
CA LEU A 79 19.08 23.24 -16.50
C LEU A 79 20.09 22.65 -17.47
N ARG A 80 19.95 21.35 -17.81
CA ARG A 80 20.82 20.69 -18.79
C ARG A 80 20.68 21.27 -20.19
N THR A 81 19.47 21.68 -20.57
CA THR A 81 19.22 22.30 -21.87
C THR A 81 19.89 23.67 -21.94
N SER A 82 19.80 24.47 -20.87
CA SER A 82 20.53 25.74 -20.74
C SER A 82 22.02 25.53 -21.00
N VAL A 83 22.66 24.65 -20.22
CA VAL A 83 24.10 24.37 -20.33
C VAL A 83 24.49 23.74 -21.69
N LYS A 84 23.61 22.95 -22.29
CA LYS A 84 23.87 22.32 -23.59
C LYS A 84 23.96 23.35 -24.72
N HIS A 85 23.14 24.39 -24.67
CA HIS A 85 22.98 25.38 -25.73
C HIS A 85 23.73 26.70 -25.47
N ASP A 86 24.32 26.85 -24.29
CA ASP A 86 25.18 27.97 -23.94
C ASP A 86 26.51 27.91 -24.74
N GLU A 87 26.89 29.03 -25.37
CA GLU A 87 28.08 29.11 -26.21
C GLU A 87 29.39 29.06 -25.40
N ASP A 88 29.34 29.49 -24.14
CA ASP A 88 30.49 29.48 -23.23
C ASP A 88 30.71 28.10 -22.60
N ALA A 89 29.80 27.14 -22.78
CA ALA A 89 29.88 25.80 -22.21
C ALA A 89 30.84 24.89 -22.97
N ASN A 90 31.92 24.45 -22.30
CA ASN A 90 32.82 23.43 -22.84
C ASN A 90 32.30 22.00 -22.56
N GLU A 91 32.95 20.99 -23.15
CA GLU A 91 32.55 19.58 -22.97
C GLU A 91 32.67 19.10 -21.51
N ALA A 92 33.59 19.65 -20.73
CA ALA A 92 33.72 19.33 -19.31
C ALA A 92 32.53 19.87 -18.50
N ASP A 93 32.03 21.07 -18.83
CA ASP A 93 30.83 21.63 -18.23
C ASP A 93 29.61 20.80 -18.60
N LYS A 94 29.39 20.51 -19.88
CA LYS A 94 28.27 19.65 -20.34
C LYS A 94 28.26 18.31 -19.62
N LYS A 95 29.42 17.66 -19.48
CA LYS A 95 29.55 16.41 -18.73
C LYS A 95 29.27 16.58 -17.23
N ALA A 96 29.78 17.64 -16.60
CA ALA A 96 29.56 17.91 -15.19
C ALA A 96 28.07 18.13 -14.86
N TRP A 97 27.34 18.81 -15.74
CA TRP A 97 25.89 19.02 -15.62
C TRP A 97 25.05 17.79 -16.03
N GLY A 98 25.70 16.70 -16.46
CA GLY A 98 25.06 15.45 -16.82
C GLY A 98 24.32 15.49 -18.17
N VAL A 99 24.70 16.39 -19.07
CA VAL A 99 24.19 16.41 -20.45
C VAL A 99 24.48 15.04 -21.10
N GLY A 100 23.47 14.48 -21.78
CA GLY A 100 23.54 13.13 -22.37
C GLY A 100 23.15 11.99 -21.41
N THR A 101 22.97 12.25 -20.12
CA THR A 101 22.48 11.22 -19.18
C THR A 101 20.96 11.10 -19.25
N LYS A 102 20.43 9.90 -19.50
CA LYS A 102 18.98 9.64 -19.45
C LYS A 102 18.42 9.93 -18.05
N LEU A 103 17.38 10.76 -17.99
CA LEU A 103 16.53 10.96 -16.81
C LEU A 103 15.27 10.11 -16.97
N ASP A 104 14.82 9.52 -15.87
CA ASP A 104 13.64 8.67 -15.89
C ASP A 104 12.85 8.84 -14.59
N VAL A 105 11.58 9.21 -14.72
CA VAL A 105 10.67 9.37 -13.59
C VAL A 105 10.41 8.02 -12.92
N GLU A 106 10.48 6.92 -13.69
CA GLU A 106 10.29 5.56 -13.19
C GLU A 106 11.55 4.98 -12.53
N SER A 107 12.66 5.75 -12.47
CA SER A 107 13.90 5.36 -11.80
C SER A 107 14.32 6.40 -10.74
N PRO A 108 13.66 6.39 -9.55
CA PRO A 108 13.91 7.36 -8.48
C PRO A 108 15.39 7.51 -8.11
N GLY A 109 16.08 6.39 -7.85
CA GLY A 109 17.49 6.41 -7.47
C GLY A 109 18.41 7.04 -8.52
N ARG A 110 18.16 6.81 -9.81
CA ARG A 110 18.94 7.41 -10.89
C ARG A 110 18.70 8.92 -10.99
N THR A 111 17.45 9.34 -10.84
CA THR A 111 17.06 10.75 -10.91
C THR A 111 17.59 11.53 -9.69
N LEU A 112 17.56 10.94 -8.49
CA LEU A 112 18.17 11.53 -7.29
C LEU A 112 19.68 11.67 -7.43
N ALA A 113 20.37 10.64 -7.91
CA ALA A 113 21.82 10.70 -8.12
C ALA A 113 22.21 11.77 -9.17
N ALA A 114 21.42 11.90 -10.22
CA ALA A 114 21.57 12.95 -11.23
C ALA A 114 21.37 14.36 -10.63
N ALA A 115 20.33 14.55 -9.82
CA ALA A 115 20.06 15.82 -9.14
C ALA A 115 21.20 16.20 -8.20
N GLN A 116 21.66 15.26 -7.38
CA GLN A 116 22.75 15.46 -6.44
C GLN A 116 24.06 15.83 -7.15
N SER A 117 24.33 15.22 -8.30
CA SER A 117 25.52 15.54 -9.11
C SER A 117 25.48 16.98 -9.63
N VAL A 118 24.33 17.43 -10.14
CA VAL A 118 24.13 18.81 -10.60
C VAL A 118 24.27 19.81 -9.43
N LEU A 119 23.63 19.53 -8.29
CA LEU A 119 23.76 20.36 -7.09
C LEU A 119 25.21 20.48 -6.62
N LYS A 120 25.97 19.36 -6.65
CA LYS A 120 27.40 19.36 -6.30
C LYS A 120 28.20 20.29 -7.22
N VAL A 121 27.94 20.26 -8.52
CA VAL A 121 28.64 21.12 -9.50
C VAL A 121 28.28 22.58 -9.30
N ALA A 122 26.99 22.89 -9.18
CA ALA A 122 26.51 24.26 -8.99
C ALA A 122 27.07 24.89 -7.70
N ARG A 123 27.12 24.14 -6.59
CA ARG A 123 27.69 24.60 -5.31
C ARG A 123 29.21 24.76 -5.36
N ALA A 124 29.91 23.88 -6.07
CA ALA A 124 31.37 23.94 -6.14
C ALA A 124 31.87 25.09 -7.03
N LYS A 125 31.06 25.54 -8.00
CA LYS A 125 31.43 26.58 -8.97
C LYS A 125 30.26 27.54 -9.25
N PRO A 126 29.83 28.34 -8.25
CA PRO A 126 28.64 29.20 -8.39
C PRO A 126 28.81 30.28 -9.47
N GLU A 127 30.00 30.86 -9.60
CA GLU A 127 30.30 31.85 -10.65
C GLU A 127 30.19 31.23 -12.05
N ARG A 128 30.76 30.02 -12.23
CA ARG A 128 30.65 29.30 -13.51
C ARG A 128 29.21 28.90 -13.80
N ALA A 129 28.44 28.49 -12.80
CA ALA A 129 27.03 28.19 -12.96
C ALA A 129 26.24 29.43 -13.42
N ALA A 130 26.50 30.60 -12.82
CA ALA A 130 25.87 31.85 -13.20
C ALA A 130 26.22 32.29 -14.62
N MET A 131 27.47 32.08 -15.07
CA MET A 131 27.86 32.32 -16.47
C MET A 131 27.06 31.46 -17.45
N LEU A 132 26.72 30.22 -17.06
CA LEU A 132 25.94 29.27 -17.89
C LEU A 132 24.42 29.48 -17.78
N GLY A 133 24.00 30.64 -17.26
CA GLY A 133 22.59 30.99 -17.07
C GLY A 133 21.89 30.30 -15.91
N VAL A 134 22.63 29.60 -15.02
CA VAL A 134 22.05 28.95 -13.83
C VAL A 134 22.29 29.80 -12.60
N ILE A 135 21.23 30.44 -12.11
CA ILE A 135 21.32 31.37 -10.98
C ILE A 135 21.03 30.69 -9.64
N ALA A 136 21.31 31.39 -8.54
CA ALA A 136 21.11 30.88 -7.18
C ALA A 136 19.66 30.43 -6.90
N ASP A 137 18.67 31.11 -7.49
CA ASP A 137 17.26 30.74 -7.37
C ASP A 137 16.95 29.37 -7.99
N ASP A 138 17.56 29.05 -9.14
CA ASP A 138 17.38 27.74 -9.78
C ASP A 138 18.01 26.61 -8.95
N VAL A 139 19.18 26.88 -8.37
CA VAL A 139 19.85 25.95 -7.45
C VAL A 139 18.96 25.72 -6.22
N ALA A 140 18.42 26.77 -5.62
CA ALA A 140 17.51 26.66 -4.47
C ALA A 140 16.23 25.87 -4.82
N LYS A 141 15.64 26.10 -5.99
CA LYS A 141 14.50 25.30 -6.50
C LYS A 141 14.86 23.83 -6.67
N LEU A 142 16.04 23.54 -7.21
CA LEU A 142 16.52 22.17 -7.38
C LEU A 142 16.76 21.48 -6.03
N GLU A 143 17.31 22.19 -5.04
CA GLU A 143 17.48 21.69 -3.68
C GLU A 143 16.14 21.36 -3.01
N ALA A 144 15.16 22.27 -3.12
CA ALA A 144 13.82 22.06 -2.58
C ALA A 144 13.14 20.84 -3.23
N LEU A 145 13.23 20.72 -4.56
CA LEU A 145 12.67 19.56 -5.28
C LEU A 145 13.41 18.26 -4.98
N TYR A 146 14.74 18.31 -4.80
CA TYR A 146 15.53 17.15 -4.40
C TYR A 146 15.12 16.67 -3.00
N ALA A 147 15.02 17.57 -2.01
CA ALA A 147 14.59 17.22 -0.66
C ALA A 147 13.16 16.64 -0.65
N ALA A 148 12.24 17.25 -1.41
CA ALA A 148 10.88 16.73 -1.56
C ALA A 148 10.85 15.34 -2.22
N ALA A 149 11.69 15.10 -3.23
CA ALA A 149 11.77 13.82 -3.91
C ALA A 149 12.35 12.72 -3.01
N VAL A 150 13.36 13.02 -2.19
CA VAL A 150 13.89 12.10 -1.17
C VAL A 150 12.80 11.75 -0.16
N ALA A 151 12.11 12.75 0.39
CA ALA A 151 11.04 12.53 1.37
C ALA A 151 9.87 11.70 0.77
N ALA A 152 9.52 11.93 -0.49
CA ALA A 152 8.47 11.17 -1.17
C ALA A 152 8.88 9.72 -1.47
N ASP A 153 10.15 9.47 -1.79
CA ASP A 153 10.69 8.12 -1.97
C ASP A 153 10.70 7.33 -0.66
N ASP A 154 11.12 7.97 0.44
CA ASP A 154 11.09 7.39 1.77
C ASP A 154 9.66 7.06 2.23
N ASP A 155 8.71 7.97 2.04
CA ASP A 155 7.29 7.76 2.38
C ASP A 155 6.66 6.59 1.58
N GLU A 156 6.93 6.53 0.27
CA GLU A 156 6.47 5.42 -0.57
C GLU A 156 7.07 4.09 -0.09
N ASN A 157 8.37 4.05 0.23
CA ASN A 157 9.05 2.87 0.73
C ASN A 157 8.48 2.39 2.07
N VAL A 158 8.22 3.30 3.01
CA VAL A 158 7.61 2.99 4.31
C VAL A 158 6.19 2.43 4.12
N LYS A 159 5.36 3.09 3.31
CA LYS A 159 3.98 2.64 3.05
C LYS A 159 3.95 1.30 2.31
N ARG A 160 4.87 1.08 1.38
CA ARG A 160 5.03 -0.20 0.67
C ARG A 160 5.49 -1.31 1.62
N ALA A 161 6.41 -1.04 2.53
CA ALA A 161 6.88 -2.01 3.53
C ALA A 161 5.78 -2.42 4.51
N ASN A 162 4.81 -1.54 4.78
CA ASN A 162 3.68 -1.80 5.69
C ASN A 162 2.50 -2.54 5.02
N ALA A 163 2.46 -2.64 3.69
CA ALA A 163 1.40 -3.32 2.93
C ALA A 163 1.32 -4.88 3.08
N PRO A 164 2.42 -5.65 3.30
CA PRO A 164 2.36 -7.12 3.36
C PRO A 164 1.81 -7.69 4.66
N LEU A 165 1.98 -6.98 5.79
CA LEU A 165 1.56 -7.45 7.11
C LEU A 165 0.03 -7.63 7.20
N SER A 166 -0.72 -6.84 6.44
CA SER A 166 -2.17 -6.87 6.47
C SER A 166 -2.82 -7.95 5.61
N THR A 167 -2.24 -8.28 4.45
CA THR A 167 -2.86 -9.26 3.54
C THR A 167 -2.73 -10.67 4.08
N LYS A 168 -1.55 -11.02 4.62
CA LYS A 168 -1.31 -12.34 5.23
C LYS A 168 -2.16 -12.53 6.49
N ALA A 169 -2.18 -11.54 7.38
CA ALA A 169 -2.98 -11.60 8.60
C ALA A 169 -4.49 -11.68 8.30
N ARG A 170 -4.99 -10.89 7.33
CA ARG A 170 -6.40 -10.93 6.92
C ARG A 170 -6.79 -12.27 6.29
N ASN A 171 -5.95 -12.83 5.42
CA ASN A 171 -6.23 -14.13 4.81
C ASN A 171 -6.23 -15.24 5.88
N ALA A 172 -5.35 -15.15 6.88
CA ALA A 172 -5.36 -16.05 8.03
C ALA A 172 -6.64 -15.90 8.87
N LEU A 173 -7.10 -14.68 9.15
CA LEU A 173 -8.38 -14.43 9.84
C LEU A 173 -9.57 -14.96 9.04
N GLN A 174 -9.60 -14.74 7.73
CA GLN A 174 -10.63 -15.29 6.85
C GLN A 174 -10.65 -16.82 6.89
N ALA A 175 -9.47 -17.46 6.85
CA ALA A 175 -9.35 -18.91 6.97
C ALA A 175 -9.89 -19.41 8.31
N LYS A 176 -9.58 -18.72 9.42
CA LYS A 176 -10.10 -19.04 10.76
C LYS A 176 -11.62 -18.90 10.84
N VAL A 177 -12.19 -17.81 10.32
CA VAL A 177 -13.66 -17.62 10.27
C VAL A 177 -14.31 -18.72 9.45
N ASN A 178 -13.79 -19.02 8.25
CA ASN A 178 -14.34 -20.08 7.41
C ASN A 178 -14.26 -21.47 8.07
N ALA A 179 -13.16 -21.78 8.76
CA ALA A 179 -13.00 -23.02 9.50
C ALA A 179 -14.03 -23.12 10.64
N ALA A 180 -14.23 -22.05 11.41
CA ALA A 180 -15.21 -21.99 12.49
C ALA A 180 -16.65 -22.11 11.97
N VAL A 181 -17.00 -21.40 10.89
CA VAL A 181 -18.31 -21.52 10.22
C VAL A 181 -18.58 -22.97 9.79
N ARG A 182 -17.60 -23.63 9.15
CA ARG A 182 -17.75 -25.03 8.72
C ARG A 182 -17.95 -25.98 9.90
N LYS A 183 -17.23 -25.74 11.01
CA LYS A 183 -17.36 -26.56 12.23
C LYS A 183 -18.76 -26.39 12.84
N ILE A 184 -19.23 -25.16 12.99
CA ILE A 184 -20.59 -24.87 13.51
C ILE A 184 -21.66 -25.48 12.60
N ALA A 185 -21.54 -25.28 11.28
CA ALA A 185 -22.46 -25.84 10.30
C ALA A 185 -22.51 -27.37 10.37
N GLY A 186 -21.35 -28.04 10.33
CA GLY A 186 -21.28 -29.50 10.43
C GLY A 186 -21.85 -30.03 11.74
N THR A 187 -21.55 -29.38 12.87
CA THR A 187 -22.10 -29.76 14.17
C THR A 187 -23.62 -29.54 14.23
N GLY A 188 -24.13 -28.43 13.68
CA GLY A 188 -25.55 -28.12 13.64
C GLY A 188 -26.35 -29.08 12.76
N ILE A 189 -25.84 -29.44 11.59
CA ILE A 189 -26.47 -30.42 10.70
C ILE A 189 -26.68 -31.77 11.42
N VAL A 190 -25.69 -32.23 12.17
CA VAL A 190 -25.79 -33.47 12.95
C VAL A 190 -26.73 -33.30 14.14
N ALA A 191 -26.66 -32.17 14.85
CA ALA A 191 -27.47 -31.93 16.05
C ALA A 191 -28.97 -31.82 15.73
N PHE A 192 -29.31 -31.31 14.55
CA PHE A 192 -30.69 -31.08 14.08
C PHE A 192 -31.07 -32.01 12.93
N ALA A 193 -30.47 -33.19 12.82
CA ALA A 193 -30.70 -34.10 11.69
C ALA A 193 -32.19 -34.44 11.45
N LEU A 194 -32.98 -34.49 12.52
CA LEU A 194 -34.42 -34.80 12.52
C LEU A 194 -35.32 -33.54 12.51
N ASP A 195 -34.75 -32.34 12.59
CA ASP A 195 -35.45 -31.06 12.52
C ASP A 195 -35.07 -30.37 11.19
N ALA A 196 -35.82 -30.70 10.13
CA ALA A 196 -35.50 -30.25 8.78
C ALA A 196 -35.44 -28.71 8.63
N PRO A 197 -36.37 -27.92 9.22
CA PRO A 197 -36.26 -26.47 9.22
C PRO A 197 -34.95 -25.95 9.82
N VAL A 198 -34.57 -26.39 11.02
CA VAL A 198 -33.37 -25.90 11.70
C VAL A 198 -32.10 -26.40 11.00
N ARG A 199 -32.11 -27.63 10.48
CA ARG A 199 -30.99 -28.18 9.69
C ARG A 199 -30.69 -27.35 8.46
N ALA A 200 -31.73 -26.90 7.74
CA ALA A 200 -31.58 -26.10 6.52
C ALA A 200 -30.81 -24.80 6.76
N ASP A 201 -31.00 -24.16 7.92
CA ASP A 201 -30.26 -22.94 8.29
C ASP A 201 -28.74 -23.19 8.43
N PHE A 202 -28.34 -24.35 8.95
CA PHE A 202 -26.93 -24.74 9.04
C PHE A 202 -26.36 -25.19 7.68
N GLU A 203 -27.14 -25.87 6.84
CA GLU A 203 -26.75 -26.24 5.48
C GLU A 203 -26.49 -24.99 4.62
N ALA A 204 -27.32 -23.95 4.78
CA ALA A 204 -27.18 -22.68 4.08
C ALA A 204 -25.82 -21.98 4.36
N LEU A 205 -25.18 -22.25 5.50
CA LEU A 205 -23.83 -21.73 5.79
C LEU A 205 -22.75 -22.34 4.88
N LEU A 206 -22.96 -23.57 4.38
CA LEU A 206 -22.01 -24.29 3.53
C LEU A 206 -22.16 -23.98 2.04
N ALA A 207 -23.30 -23.43 1.63
CA ALA A 207 -23.53 -23.04 0.25
C ALA A 207 -22.42 -22.08 -0.24
N ARG A 208 -21.85 -22.36 -1.42
CA ARG A 208 -20.87 -21.46 -2.05
C ARG A 208 -21.62 -20.22 -2.56
N GLY A 209 -21.55 -19.14 -1.78
CA GLY A 209 -21.72 -17.77 -2.28
C GLY A 209 -20.49 -17.28 -3.04
#